data_AF-A0A972U097-F1
#
_entry.id   AF-A0A972U097-F1
#
_cell.length_a   1.000
_cell.length_b   1.000
_cell.length_c   1.000
_cell.angle_alpha   90.00
_cell.angle_beta   90.00
_cell.angle_gamma   90.00
#
_symmetry.space_group_name_H-M   'P 1'
#
loop_
_entity.id
_entity.type
_entity.pdbx_description
1 polymer ?
#
loop_
_entity_poly.entity_id
_entity_poly.type
_entity_poly.pdbx_seq_one_letter_code
_entity_poly.pdbx_strand_id
1 'polypeptide(L)'
;MRWTKIILLQILFFLVCCKAMAVLPPSHYQKEALRSEIKAIAIVDDVAVIDVTKRYTSKKVTFRLEKSFADGKTSDSFTGSCVSVDHTWQEPGVGGEIYYYPSKGERVFVTVSRDGGPITSYTPLTLELEAAVMKNPEDIRYKMGKAYVFQGEKTKKIAEDWYLYRIDKKPVGHLHTVQNRLTDRFGAFLFEHEFVLKSDDTIQRLFIETSCRDDNGLTPEEMTLRWNDEAQPSIRVAFEESPADTVSDGVFRALPSQAKQTMPVPEHTITDLLMFEVVKKLSFERQTLSYHLLESAELNLKKNKKLEYMGQDQDIKNLHRFTETTVRQASYWLDEKGRLLRVRWDRDKEFILSVREAAEAILEE
;
A
#
# COMPACT_ATOMS: atom_id res chain seq x y z
N MET A 1 37.35 47.56 -21.94
CA MET A 1 36.28 47.20 -20.99
C MET A 1 34.99 46.94 -21.78
N ARG A 2 34.67 45.66 -22.09
CA ARG A 2 33.35 45.18 -22.58
C ARG A 2 33.44 43.67 -22.89
N TRP A 3 33.77 42.91 -21.85
CA TRP A 3 33.43 41.49 -21.74
C TRP A 3 32.15 41.45 -20.93
N THR A 4 30.98 41.11 -21.49
CA THR A 4 29.74 40.69 -20.76
C THR A 4 28.48 40.56 -21.65
N LYS A 5 28.53 40.08 -22.91
CA LYS A 5 27.28 39.87 -23.69
C LYS A 5 27.22 38.62 -24.60
N ILE A 6 27.97 37.56 -24.31
CA ILE A 6 27.90 36.30 -25.11
C ILE A 6 27.76 35.05 -24.21
N ILE A 7 27.23 35.20 -22.98
CA ILE A 7 26.87 34.07 -22.10
C ILE A 7 25.44 34.27 -21.59
N LEU A 8 24.50 34.52 -22.51
CA LEU A 8 23.07 34.57 -22.19
C LEU A 8 22.21 33.90 -23.27
N LEU A 9 22.81 33.01 -24.07
CA LEU A 9 22.12 32.22 -25.10
C LEU A 9 22.18 30.70 -24.84
N GLN A 10 22.60 30.30 -23.63
CA GLN A 10 22.65 28.88 -23.21
C GLN A 10 21.78 28.56 -21.97
N ILE A 11 21.08 29.56 -21.40
CA ILE A 11 20.17 29.37 -20.24
C ILE A 11 18.69 29.51 -20.64
N LEU A 12 18.40 29.78 -21.91
CA LEU A 12 17.04 29.73 -22.46
C LEU A 12 16.72 28.40 -23.16
N PHE A 13 17.38 27.32 -22.73
CA PHE A 13 16.80 25.97 -22.76
C PHE A 13 16.17 25.72 -21.39
N PHE A 14 15.32 26.65 -20.96
CA PHE A 14 14.34 26.38 -19.93
C PHE A 14 13.47 25.28 -20.51
N LEU A 15 13.80 24.04 -20.13
CA LEU A 15 12.93 22.90 -20.13
C LEU A 15 11.56 23.37 -19.62
N VAL A 16 10.70 23.72 -20.55
CA VAL A 16 9.27 23.54 -20.38
C VAL A 16 9.11 22.03 -20.37
N CYS A 17 9.38 21.42 -19.21
CA CYS A 17 8.75 20.17 -18.83
C CYS A 17 7.26 20.46 -18.89
N CYS A 18 6.65 20.30 -20.07
CA CYS A 18 5.27 19.91 -20.15
C CYS A 18 5.18 18.69 -19.26
N LYS A 19 4.68 18.87 -18.03
CA LYS A 19 4.25 17.75 -17.21
C LYS A 19 3.25 17.02 -18.09
N ALA A 20 3.69 15.92 -18.71
CA ALA A 20 2.76 14.94 -19.22
C ALA A 20 1.87 14.63 -18.01
N MET A 21 0.61 15.05 -18.07
CA MET A 21 -0.34 14.75 -17.01
C MET A 21 -0.55 13.25 -17.11
N ALA A 22 0.23 12.47 -16.37
CA ALA A 22 0.08 11.04 -16.37
C ALA A 22 -1.30 10.70 -15.81
N VAL A 23 -1.86 9.58 -16.24
CA VAL A 23 -2.99 8.94 -15.57
C VAL A 23 -2.67 8.85 -14.08
N LEU A 24 -3.58 9.32 -13.23
CA LEU A 24 -3.36 9.29 -11.78
C LEU A 24 -3.35 7.83 -11.28
N PRO A 25 -2.68 7.53 -10.16
CA PRO A 25 -2.66 6.16 -9.65
C PRO A 25 -4.09 5.69 -9.29
N PRO A 26 -4.43 4.40 -9.45
CA PRO A 26 -5.76 3.87 -9.17
C PRO A 26 -6.32 4.19 -7.77
N SER A 27 -5.44 4.30 -6.77
CA SER A 27 -5.78 4.69 -5.40
C SER A 27 -6.38 6.09 -5.29
N HIS A 28 -5.98 7.01 -6.17
CA HIS A 28 -6.56 8.35 -6.24
C HIS A 28 -8.05 8.28 -6.59
N TYR A 29 -8.40 7.59 -7.68
CA TYR A 29 -9.80 7.45 -8.11
C TYR A 29 -10.65 6.69 -7.11
N GLN A 30 -10.08 5.67 -6.47
CA GLN A 30 -10.75 4.94 -5.41
C GLN A 30 -11.12 5.86 -4.24
N LYS A 31 -10.20 6.73 -3.82
CA LYS A 31 -10.40 7.69 -2.73
C LYS A 31 -11.51 8.70 -3.06
N GLU A 32 -11.55 9.20 -4.29
CA GLU A 32 -12.61 10.13 -4.75
C GLU A 32 -14.00 9.46 -4.77
N ALA A 33 -14.10 8.22 -5.26
CA ALA A 33 -15.36 7.47 -5.25
C ALA A 33 -15.83 7.17 -3.82
N LEU A 34 -14.92 6.81 -2.91
CA LEU A 34 -15.24 6.55 -1.50
C LEU A 34 -15.72 7.82 -0.77
N ARG A 35 -15.13 8.99 -1.07
CA ARG A 35 -15.48 10.29 -0.46
C ARG A 35 -16.76 10.91 -1.01
N SER A 36 -17.32 10.35 -2.08
CA SER A 36 -18.48 10.92 -2.74
C SER A 36 -19.71 10.93 -1.84
N GLU A 37 -20.42 12.07 -1.81
CA GLU A 37 -21.64 12.27 -1.04
C GLU A 37 -22.81 11.44 -1.56
N ILE A 38 -22.84 11.16 -2.87
CA ILE A 38 -23.85 10.32 -3.50
C ILE A 38 -23.22 8.98 -3.88
N LYS A 39 -23.82 7.91 -3.38
CA LYS A 39 -23.57 6.52 -3.79
C LYS A 39 -24.92 5.86 -4.00
N ALA A 40 -25.25 5.48 -5.23
CA ALA A 40 -26.62 5.12 -5.57
C ALA A 40 -26.71 4.08 -6.70
N ILE A 41 -27.80 3.31 -6.66
CA ILE A 41 -28.38 2.72 -7.87
C ILE A 41 -29.34 3.76 -8.46
N ALA A 42 -29.16 4.07 -9.73
CA ALA A 42 -29.95 5.07 -10.43
C ALA A 42 -30.14 4.71 -11.91
N ILE A 43 -31.16 5.32 -12.52
CA ILE A 43 -31.39 5.28 -13.97
C ILE A 43 -30.96 6.62 -14.57
N VAL A 44 -30.21 6.58 -15.66
CA VAL A 44 -29.92 7.78 -16.45
C VAL A 44 -31.20 8.26 -17.12
N ASP A 45 -31.73 9.40 -16.67
CA ASP A 45 -32.96 9.98 -17.21
C ASP A 45 -32.68 10.88 -18.42
N ASP A 46 -31.58 11.63 -18.36
CA ASP A 46 -31.15 12.53 -19.44
C ASP A 46 -29.63 12.71 -19.47
N VAL A 47 -29.10 13.01 -20.67
CA VAL A 47 -27.69 13.32 -20.90
C VAL A 47 -27.61 14.56 -21.80
N ALA A 48 -27.32 15.70 -21.19
CA ALA A 48 -27.16 16.97 -21.88
C ALA A 48 -25.69 17.24 -22.20
N VAL A 49 -25.36 17.50 -23.46
CA VAL A 49 -24.05 18.01 -23.86
C VAL A 49 -23.95 19.48 -23.45
N ILE A 50 -22.94 19.80 -22.65
CA ILE A 50 -22.71 21.16 -22.14
C ILE A 50 -21.70 21.90 -23.02
N ASP A 51 -20.62 21.21 -23.40
CA ASP A 51 -19.54 21.79 -24.18
C ASP A 51 -18.84 20.72 -25.03
N VAL A 52 -18.33 21.11 -26.19
CA VAL A 52 -17.58 20.25 -27.09
C VAL A 52 -16.27 20.94 -27.43
N THR A 53 -15.17 20.37 -26.96
CA THR A 53 -13.81 20.90 -27.18
C THR A 53 -13.01 20.01 -28.10
N LYS A 54 -11.82 20.47 -28.50
CA LYS A 54 -10.80 19.67 -29.21
C LYS A 54 -10.36 18.41 -28.46
N ARG A 55 -10.58 18.32 -27.14
CA ARG A 55 -10.10 17.21 -26.32
C ARG A 55 -11.20 16.27 -25.85
N TYR A 56 -12.37 16.82 -25.55
CA TYR A 56 -13.47 16.07 -24.95
C TYR A 56 -14.82 16.77 -25.14
N THR A 57 -15.89 16.02 -24.94
CA THR A 57 -17.26 16.50 -24.78
C THR A 57 -17.64 16.46 -23.30
N SER A 58 -18.00 17.61 -22.73
CA SER A 58 -18.51 17.72 -21.36
C SER A 58 -20.02 17.49 -21.35
N LYS A 59 -20.49 16.65 -20.43
CA LYS A 59 -21.89 16.27 -20.31
C LYS A 59 -22.38 16.46 -18.89
N LYS A 60 -23.63 16.90 -18.77
CA LYS A 60 -24.42 16.84 -17.54
C LYS A 60 -25.38 15.67 -17.66
N VAL A 61 -25.34 14.78 -16.69
CA VAL A 61 -26.18 13.58 -16.61
C VAL A 61 -27.20 13.81 -15.51
N THR A 62 -28.47 13.60 -15.83
CA THR A 62 -29.56 13.60 -14.86
C THR A 62 -29.90 12.16 -14.52
N PHE A 63 -29.96 11.87 -13.23
CA PHE A 63 -30.22 10.54 -12.69
C PHE A 63 -31.53 10.55 -11.92
N ARG A 64 -32.35 9.52 -12.13
CA ARG A 64 -33.47 9.17 -11.27
C ARG A 64 -33.01 8.13 -10.27
N LEU A 65 -33.13 8.43 -8.98
CA LEU A 65 -32.71 7.57 -7.88
C LEU A 65 -33.63 6.34 -7.80
N GLU A 66 -33.04 5.15 -7.64
CA GLU A 66 -33.77 3.97 -7.20
C GLU A 66 -33.41 3.57 -5.77
N LYS A 67 -32.12 3.66 -5.42
CA LYS A 67 -31.63 3.34 -4.08
C LYS A 67 -30.41 4.16 -3.73
N SER A 68 -30.42 4.82 -2.57
CA SER A 68 -29.24 5.49 -2.01
C SER A 68 -28.57 4.59 -0.96
N PHE A 69 -27.24 4.66 -0.92
CA PHE A 69 -26.36 3.99 0.04
C PHE A 69 -25.52 4.99 0.86
N ALA A 70 -25.72 6.28 0.63
CA ALA A 70 -25.26 7.33 1.54
C ALA A 70 -26.38 7.65 2.55
N ASP A 71 -26.07 8.33 3.66
CA ASP A 71 -26.93 8.54 4.84
C ASP A 71 -28.21 9.39 4.60
N GLY A 72 -29.04 9.02 3.62
CA GLY A 72 -30.39 9.54 3.42
C GLY A 72 -30.50 10.93 2.80
N LYS A 73 -29.41 11.50 2.27
CA LYS A 73 -29.38 12.88 1.71
C LYS A 73 -29.51 12.99 0.19
N THR A 74 -29.69 11.88 -0.51
CA THR A 74 -29.81 11.90 -1.98
C THR A 74 -31.25 12.15 -2.39
N SER A 75 -31.49 13.23 -3.14
CA SER A 75 -32.79 13.54 -3.75
C SER A 75 -33.23 12.46 -4.75
N ASP A 76 -34.55 12.32 -4.96
CA ASP A 76 -35.14 11.38 -5.94
C ASP A 76 -34.64 11.60 -7.37
N SER A 77 -34.16 12.82 -7.67
CA SER A 77 -33.44 13.17 -8.87
C SER A 77 -32.18 13.95 -8.49
N PHE A 78 -31.07 13.63 -9.12
CA PHE A 78 -29.79 14.33 -8.91
C PHE A 78 -29.00 14.37 -10.22
N THR A 79 -27.92 15.15 -10.24
CA THR A 79 -27.13 15.38 -11.44
C THR A 79 -25.66 15.13 -11.20
N GLY A 80 -24.95 14.69 -12.24
CA GLY A 80 -23.50 14.54 -12.24
C GLY A 80 -22.90 15.05 -13.55
N SER A 81 -21.67 15.55 -13.50
CA SER A 81 -20.92 15.95 -14.69
C SER A 81 -19.86 14.91 -15.06
N CYS A 82 -19.63 14.72 -16.36
CA CYS A 82 -18.58 13.86 -16.88
C CYS A 82 -18.02 14.41 -18.19
N VAL A 83 -16.92 13.80 -18.64
CA VAL A 83 -16.34 14.02 -19.96
C VAL A 83 -16.32 12.72 -20.75
N SER A 84 -16.30 12.85 -22.08
CA SER A 84 -16.32 11.73 -23.05
C SER A 84 -15.54 12.12 -24.30
N VAL A 85 -15.15 11.13 -25.10
CA VAL A 85 -14.58 11.33 -26.44
C VAL A 85 -15.60 10.82 -27.45
N ASP A 86 -16.45 11.72 -27.94
CA ASP A 86 -17.58 11.39 -28.82
C ASP A 86 -17.20 11.43 -30.30
N HIS A 87 -16.10 12.11 -30.65
CA HIS A 87 -15.73 12.35 -32.04
C HIS A 87 -14.30 11.90 -32.35
N THR A 88 -14.09 11.39 -33.56
CA THR A 88 -12.78 10.91 -34.03
C THR A 88 -11.73 12.02 -34.19
N TRP A 89 -12.16 13.28 -34.28
CA TRP A 89 -11.28 14.45 -34.35
C TRP A 89 -10.84 14.96 -32.97
N GLN A 90 -11.40 14.41 -31.89
CA GLN A 90 -10.99 14.79 -30.54
C GLN A 90 -9.67 14.12 -30.20
N GLU A 91 -8.74 14.93 -29.69
CA GLU A 91 -7.42 14.49 -29.22
C GLU A 91 -7.46 14.50 -27.68
N PRO A 92 -7.93 13.42 -27.03
CA PRO A 92 -7.96 13.37 -25.58
C PRO A 92 -6.56 13.60 -25.03
N GLY A 93 -6.47 14.46 -24.02
CA GLY A 93 -5.21 14.66 -23.33
C GLY A 93 -4.73 13.35 -22.73
N VAL A 94 -3.41 13.12 -22.75
CA VAL A 94 -2.80 12.17 -21.80
C VAL A 94 -2.99 12.80 -20.42
N GLY A 95 -3.79 12.17 -19.55
CA GLY A 95 -4.34 12.85 -18.37
C GLY A 95 -4.95 11.94 -17.31
N GLY A 96 -5.23 12.54 -16.16
CA GLY A 96 -5.91 11.92 -15.02
C GLY A 96 -7.43 11.91 -15.10
N GLU A 97 -8.06 12.42 -16.17
CA GLU A 97 -9.52 12.34 -16.32
C GLU A 97 -9.99 10.95 -16.75
N ILE A 98 -11.14 10.53 -16.21
CA ILE A 98 -11.83 9.30 -16.63
C ILE A 98 -13.00 9.69 -17.54
N TYR A 99 -13.05 9.05 -18.70
CA TYR A 99 -14.11 9.26 -19.68
C TYR A 99 -15.29 8.31 -19.42
N TYR A 100 -16.49 8.86 -19.38
CA TYR A 100 -17.73 8.12 -19.18
C TYR A 100 -18.67 8.32 -20.36
N TYR A 101 -19.44 7.29 -20.71
CA TYR A 101 -20.32 7.27 -21.87
C TYR A 101 -21.76 6.93 -21.45
N PRO A 102 -22.39 7.79 -20.63
CA PRO A 102 -23.72 7.52 -20.11
C PRO A 102 -24.76 7.53 -21.23
N SER A 103 -25.68 6.58 -21.19
CA SER A 103 -26.80 6.50 -22.13
C SER A 103 -28.14 6.60 -21.42
N LYS A 104 -29.09 7.33 -21.99
CA LYS A 104 -30.44 7.44 -21.45
C LYS A 104 -31.08 6.05 -21.30
N GLY A 105 -31.73 5.82 -20.16
CA GLY A 105 -32.36 4.55 -19.78
C GLY A 105 -31.40 3.54 -19.15
N GLU A 106 -30.09 3.82 -19.11
CA GLU A 106 -29.12 2.93 -18.50
C GLU A 106 -29.28 2.91 -16.98
N ARG A 107 -29.36 1.71 -16.41
CA ARG A 107 -29.41 1.48 -14.97
C ARG A 107 -28.00 1.23 -14.46
N VAL A 108 -27.55 2.03 -13.49
CA VAL A 108 -26.15 2.09 -13.07
C VAL A 108 -26.00 2.10 -11.56
N PHE A 109 -24.87 1.59 -11.10
CA PHE A 109 -24.31 1.97 -9.81
C PHE A 109 -23.33 3.13 -10.02
N VAL A 110 -23.63 4.28 -9.41
CA VAL A 110 -22.94 5.54 -9.64
C VAL A 110 -22.52 6.18 -8.33
N THR A 111 -21.34 6.80 -8.34
CA THR A 111 -20.92 7.73 -7.29
C THR A 111 -20.71 9.12 -7.88
N VAL A 112 -21.23 10.13 -7.20
CA VAL A 112 -21.11 11.55 -7.58
C VAL A 112 -20.63 12.31 -6.36
N SER A 113 -19.60 13.15 -6.53
CA SER A 113 -18.96 13.83 -5.41
C SER A 113 -19.95 14.61 -4.54
N ARG A 114 -20.92 15.26 -5.18
CA ARG A 114 -22.13 15.92 -4.63
C ARG A 114 -23.12 16.15 -5.76
N ASP A 115 -24.37 16.54 -5.47
CA ASP A 115 -25.32 16.88 -6.53
C ASP A 115 -24.79 18.03 -7.41
N GLY A 116 -24.80 17.82 -8.73
CA GLY A 116 -24.20 18.72 -9.74
C GLY A 116 -22.68 18.61 -9.86
N GLY A 117 -22.02 17.83 -8.99
CA GLY A 117 -20.58 17.60 -9.01
C GLY A 117 -20.13 16.59 -10.07
N PRO A 118 -18.81 16.32 -10.17
CA PRO A 118 -18.29 15.28 -11.06
C PRO A 118 -18.72 13.88 -10.65
N ILE A 119 -18.97 13.04 -11.65
CA ILE A 119 -19.11 11.59 -11.51
C ILE A 119 -17.74 11.00 -11.21
N THR A 120 -17.62 10.30 -10.09
CA THR A 120 -16.36 9.72 -9.58
C THR A 120 -16.27 8.21 -9.85
N SER A 121 -17.40 7.54 -10.02
CA SER A 121 -17.51 6.17 -10.52
C SER A 121 -18.83 5.99 -11.29
N TYR A 122 -18.78 5.29 -12.41
CA TYR A 122 -19.94 4.97 -13.23
C TYR A 122 -19.84 3.52 -13.69
N THR A 123 -20.81 2.68 -13.32
CA THR A 123 -20.78 1.26 -13.69
C THR A 123 -22.18 0.76 -14.05
N PRO A 124 -22.36 0.20 -15.26
CA PRO A 124 -23.60 -0.46 -15.63
C PRO A 124 -23.98 -1.50 -14.58
N LEU A 125 -25.22 -1.47 -14.12
CA LEU A 125 -25.67 -2.34 -13.05
C LEU A 125 -25.93 -3.75 -13.59
N THR A 126 -25.10 -4.71 -13.18
CA THR A 126 -25.33 -6.14 -13.43
C THR A 126 -26.07 -6.76 -12.24
N LEU A 127 -26.69 -7.93 -12.45
CA LEU A 127 -27.35 -8.67 -11.35
C LEU A 127 -26.38 -9.01 -10.21
N GLU A 128 -25.14 -9.36 -10.53
CA GLU A 128 -24.10 -9.63 -9.54
C GLU A 128 -23.76 -8.38 -8.73
N LEU A 129 -23.56 -7.25 -9.40
CA LEU A 129 -23.24 -5.98 -8.74
C LEU A 129 -24.41 -5.52 -7.87
N GLU A 130 -25.65 -5.60 -8.38
CA GLU A 130 -26.84 -5.26 -7.61
C GLU A 130 -26.97 -6.12 -6.35
N ALA A 131 -26.84 -7.45 -6.47
CA ALA A 131 -26.91 -8.36 -5.34
C ALA A 131 -25.82 -8.06 -4.30
N ALA A 132 -24.60 -7.77 -4.74
CA ALA A 132 -23.49 -7.44 -3.86
C ALA A 132 -23.69 -6.10 -3.13
N VAL A 133 -24.03 -5.03 -3.87
CA VAL A 133 -24.27 -3.70 -3.29
C VAL A 133 -25.44 -3.77 -2.30
N MET A 134 -26.49 -4.54 -2.60
CA MET A 134 -27.66 -4.67 -1.72
C MET A 134 -27.39 -5.50 -0.46
N LYS A 135 -26.54 -6.52 -0.56
CA LYS A 135 -26.19 -7.40 0.56
C LYS A 135 -25.21 -6.75 1.52
N ASN A 136 -24.11 -6.23 0.98
CA ASN A 136 -23.05 -5.58 1.75
C ASN A 136 -22.39 -4.48 0.90
N PRO A 137 -22.89 -3.23 0.99
CA PRO A 137 -22.30 -2.10 0.27
C PRO A 137 -20.80 -1.90 0.55
N GLU A 138 -20.32 -2.34 1.73
CA GLU A 138 -18.91 -2.27 2.11
C GLU A 138 -18.02 -3.23 1.33
N ASP A 139 -18.57 -4.21 0.61
CA ASP A 139 -17.82 -5.08 -0.30
C ASP A 139 -17.65 -4.45 -1.69
N ILE A 140 -18.12 -3.22 -1.90
CA ILE A 140 -17.90 -2.53 -3.16
C ILE A 140 -16.56 -1.82 -3.12
N ARG A 141 -15.79 -2.01 -4.19
CA ARG A 141 -14.48 -1.39 -4.39
C ARG A 141 -14.49 -0.61 -5.68
N TYR A 142 -13.63 0.39 -5.76
CA TYR A 142 -13.55 1.33 -6.88
C TYR A 142 -12.16 1.32 -7.49
N LYS A 143 -12.09 1.33 -8.82
CA LYS A 143 -10.83 1.25 -9.57
C LYS A 143 -11.09 1.86 -10.93
N MET A 144 -10.31 2.90 -11.25
CA MET A 144 -10.41 3.59 -12.53
C MET A 144 -11.85 3.96 -12.89
N GLY A 145 -12.58 4.55 -11.94
CA GLY A 145 -13.94 5.06 -12.17
C GLY A 145 -15.01 3.99 -12.32
N LYS A 146 -14.71 2.75 -11.95
CA LYS A 146 -15.68 1.65 -11.95
C LYS A 146 -15.77 1.00 -10.58
N ALA A 147 -16.98 0.55 -10.26
CA ALA A 147 -17.28 -0.29 -9.10
C ALA A 147 -17.12 -1.77 -9.47
N TYR A 148 -16.65 -2.56 -8.52
CA TYR A 148 -16.58 -4.02 -8.62
C TYR A 148 -16.89 -4.64 -7.27
N VAL A 149 -17.42 -5.86 -7.35
CA VAL A 149 -17.72 -6.69 -6.19
C VAL A 149 -16.42 -7.27 -5.67
N PHE A 150 -16.12 -6.97 -4.41
CA PHE A 150 -15.06 -7.62 -3.66
C PHE A 150 -15.53 -9.03 -3.26
N GLN A 151 -14.87 -10.05 -3.79
CA GLN A 151 -15.18 -11.45 -3.48
C GLN A 151 -14.25 -12.01 -2.38
N GLY A 152 -13.80 -11.15 -1.46
CA GLY A 152 -12.77 -11.46 -0.46
C GLY A 152 -11.35 -11.09 -0.91
N GLU A 153 -10.43 -11.06 0.05
CA GLU A 153 -9.01 -10.77 -0.20
C GLU A 153 -8.41 -11.87 -1.07
N LYS A 154 -8.10 -11.53 -2.32
CA LYS A 154 -7.43 -12.45 -3.25
C LYS A 154 -5.95 -12.13 -3.26
N THR A 155 -5.16 -13.00 -2.65
CA THR A 155 -3.70 -12.93 -2.65
C THR A 155 -3.11 -13.73 -3.82
N LYS A 156 -2.03 -13.20 -4.41
CA LYS A 156 -1.14 -13.98 -5.28
C LYS A 156 0.23 -14.03 -4.62
N LYS A 157 0.65 -15.22 -4.21
CA LYS A 157 2.01 -15.44 -3.67
C LYS A 157 3.07 -15.07 -4.71
N ILE A 158 4.03 -14.24 -4.30
CA ILE A 158 5.11 -13.72 -5.13
C ILE A 158 6.43 -14.38 -4.75
N ALA A 159 6.72 -14.44 -3.45
CA ALA A 159 7.96 -14.94 -2.91
C ALA A 159 7.73 -15.58 -1.55
N GLU A 160 8.68 -16.42 -1.16
CA GLU A 160 8.73 -17.09 0.13
C GLU A 160 10.19 -17.30 0.50
N ASP A 161 10.53 -16.94 1.73
CA ASP A 161 11.86 -17.15 2.28
C ASP A 161 11.74 -17.77 3.67
N TRP A 162 12.70 -18.64 3.98
CA TRP A 162 12.84 -19.29 5.28
C TRP A 162 14.16 -18.88 5.89
N TYR A 163 14.17 -18.49 7.16
CA TYR A 163 15.37 -18.12 7.89
C TYR A 163 15.49 -18.93 9.17
N LEU A 164 16.65 -19.54 9.42
CA LEU A 164 16.99 -20.07 10.73
C LEU A 164 17.24 -18.91 11.69
N TYR A 165 16.54 -18.91 12.82
CA TYR A 165 16.77 -17.97 13.89
C TYR A 165 17.71 -18.58 14.92
N ARG A 166 18.77 -17.83 15.26
CA ARG A 166 19.82 -18.26 16.18
C ARG A 166 20.03 -17.25 17.29
N ILE A 167 20.30 -17.76 18.48
CA ILE A 167 20.79 -17.01 19.64
C ILE A 167 22.14 -17.61 20.02
N ASP A 168 23.17 -16.77 20.16
CA ASP A 168 24.54 -17.21 20.45
C ASP A 168 25.03 -18.32 19.50
N LYS A 169 24.69 -18.17 18.21
CA LYS A 169 24.96 -19.11 17.10
C LYS A 169 24.26 -20.47 17.20
N LYS A 170 23.42 -20.70 18.22
CA LYS A 170 22.61 -21.92 18.34
C LYS A 170 21.26 -21.70 17.67
N PRO A 171 20.79 -22.63 16.82
CA PRO A 171 19.43 -22.56 16.30
C PRO A 171 18.43 -22.70 17.45
N VAL A 172 17.46 -21.78 17.50
CA VAL A 172 16.40 -21.79 18.51
C VAL A 172 15.01 -21.58 17.89
N GLY A 173 14.93 -21.53 16.56
CA GLY A 173 13.68 -21.30 15.86
C GLY A 173 13.86 -20.93 14.40
N HIS A 174 12.81 -20.40 13.79
CA HIS A 174 12.84 -19.90 12.42
C HIS A 174 11.88 -18.73 12.21
N LEU A 175 12.14 -17.97 11.16
CA LEU A 175 11.23 -17.01 10.57
C LEU A 175 10.87 -17.48 9.17
N HIS A 176 9.58 -17.62 8.92
CA HIS A 176 9.03 -17.90 7.60
C HIS A 176 8.31 -16.66 7.10
N THR A 177 8.70 -16.18 5.91
CA THR A 177 8.15 -14.96 5.31
C THR A 177 7.48 -15.31 3.98
N VAL A 178 6.23 -14.89 3.82
CA VAL A 178 5.49 -14.99 2.55
C VAL A 178 5.13 -13.60 2.07
N GLN A 179 5.52 -13.28 0.84
CA GLN A 179 5.09 -12.07 0.16
C GLN A 179 3.92 -12.37 -0.77
N ASN A 180 2.80 -11.71 -0.53
CA ASN A 180 1.58 -11.80 -1.31
C ASN A 180 1.27 -10.46 -1.99
N ARG A 181 0.83 -10.49 -3.25
CA ARG A 181 0.20 -9.34 -3.91
C ARG A 181 -1.29 -9.37 -3.66
N LEU A 182 -1.85 -8.28 -3.14
CA LEU A 182 -3.29 -8.11 -3.06
C LEU A 182 -3.81 -7.76 -4.46
N THR A 183 -4.64 -8.63 -5.03
CA THR A 183 -5.09 -8.50 -6.43
C THR A 183 -6.26 -7.51 -6.57
N ASP A 184 -6.95 -7.26 -5.48
CA ASP A 184 -8.10 -6.36 -5.33
C ASP A 184 -7.71 -4.96 -4.85
N ARG A 185 -6.58 -4.82 -4.13
CA ARG A 185 -6.01 -3.54 -3.70
C ARG A 185 -4.80 -3.19 -4.55
N PHE A 186 -5.01 -2.29 -5.51
CA PHE A 186 -3.97 -1.92 -6.46
C PHE A 186 -2.77 -1.27 -5.76
N GLY A 187 -1.58 -1.83 -5.96
CA GLY A 187 -0.35 -1.32 -5.35
C GLY A 187 -0.26 -1.61 -3.85
N ALA A 188 -0.88 -2.69 -3.37
CA ALA A 188 -0.71 -3.16 -1.99
C ALA A 188 -0.11 -4.57 -1.96
N PHE A 189 0.81 -4.77 -1.02
CA PHE A 189 1.33 -6.08 -0.64
C PHE A 189 0.75 -6.50 0.70
N LEU A 190 0.67 -7.81 0.89
CA LEU A 190 0.47 -8.44 2.18
C LEU A 190 1.71 -9.28 2.47
N PHE A 191 2.35 -9.04 3.60
CA PHE A 191 3.44 -9.87 4.09
C PHE A 191 2.96 -10.67 5.29
N GLU A 192 3.11 -11.98 5.21
CA GLU A 192 2.79 -12.93 6.27
C GLU A 192 4.10 -13.42 6.85
N HIS A 193 4.32 -13.18 8.14
CA HIS A 193 5.48 -13.65 8.87
C HIS A 193 5.03 -14.63 9.93
N GLU A 194 5.57 -15.85 9.91
CA GLU A 194 5.46 -16.81 11.00
C GLU A 194 6.81 -16.88 11.70
N PHE A 195 6.87 -16.40 12.93
CA PHE A 195 8.06 -16.49 13.78
C PHE A 195 7.86 -17.56 14.84
N VAL A 196 8.68 -18.61 14.77
CA VAL A 196 8.61 -19.76 15.66
C VAL A 196 9.86 -19.83 16.52
N LEU A 197 9.65 -19.96 17.83
CA LEU A 197 10.71 -20.13 18.82
C LEU A 197 10.51 -21.42 19.58
N LYS A 198 11.59 -22.19 19.74
CA LYS A 198 11.68 -23.33 20.65
C LYS A 198 12.46 -22.90 21.88
N SER A 199 11.83 -23.03 23.04
CA SER A 199 12.45 -22.85 24.35
C SER A 199 12.14 -24.08 25.18
N ASP A 200 13.17 -24.84 25.53
CA ASP A 200 13.05 -26.13 26.22
C ASP A 200 12.05 -27.04 25.49
N ASP A 201 10.98 -27.49 26.17
CA ASP A 201 9.91 -28.33 25.62
C ASP A 201 8.71 -27.53 25.09
N THR A 202 8.83 -26.20 24.93
CA THR A 202 7.73 -25.33 24.49
C THR A 202 8.02 -24.69 23.13
N ILE A 203 7.00 -24.68 22.27
CA ILE A 203 7.03 -23.98 20.98
C ILE A 203 6.09 -22.79 21.05
N GLN A 204 6.64 -21.60 20.88
CA GLN A 204 5.88 -20.36 20.73
C GLN A 204 5.83 -19.98 19.26
N ARG A 205 4.65 -19.57 18.79
CA ARG A 205 4.49 -19.04 17.43
C ARG A 205 3.82 -17.69 17.47
N LEU A 206 4.39 -16.76 16.72
CA LEU A 206 3.83 -15.44 16.47
C LEU A 206 3.62 -15.27 14.97
N PHE A 207 2.37 -15.07 14.57
CA PHE A 207 1.97 -14.73 13.22
C PHE A 207 1.77 -13.22 13.13
N ILE A 208 2.47 -12.58 12.19
CA ILE A 208 2.38 -11.16 11.90
C ILE A 208 2.00 -10.98 10.43
N GLU A 209 0.82 -10.44 10.20
CA GLU A 209 0.32 -10.08 8.88
C GLU A 209 0.43 -8.57 8.74
N THR A 210 1.14 -8.07 7.73
CA THR A 210 1.29 -6.63 7.48
C THR A 210 0.86 -6.30 6.07
N SER A 211 -0.18 -5.49 5.92
CA SER A 211 -0.52 -4.88 4.63
C SER A 211 0.25 -3.58 4.47
N CYS A 212 0.86 -3.36 3.31
CA CYS A 212 1.65 -2.18 3.04
C CYS A 212 1.48 -1.69 1.60
N ARG A 213 1.82 -0.42 1.38
CA ARG A 213 1.87 0.19 0.05
C ARG A 213 3.06 -0.36 -0.74
N ASP A 214 2.86 -0.52 -2.04
CA ASP A 214 3.93 -0.78 -3.02
C ASP A 214 4.70 0.52 -3.30
N ASP A 215 5.44 0.98 -2.30
CA ASP A 215 6.42 2.04 -2.41
C ASP A 215 7.83 1.52 -2.03
N ASN A 216 8.82 2.41 -2.09
CA ASN A 216 10.21 2.03 -1.82
C ASN A 216 10.44 1.63 -0.35
N GLY A 217 9.61 2.12 0.58
CA GLY A 217 9.73 1.85 2.01
C GLY A 217 8.83 0.71 2.50
N LEU A 218 7.95 0.20 1.65
CA LEU A 218 6.85 -0.69 2.03
C LEU A 218 6.05 -0.11 3.20
N THR A 219 5.58 1.12 3.06
CA THR A 219 4.88 1.85 4.13
C THR A 219 3.71 1.02 4.68
N PRO A 220 3.69 0.67 5.98
CA PRO A 220 2.66 -0.18 6.56
C PRO A 220 1.34 0.58 6.67
N GLU A 221 0.24 -0.09 6.35
CA GLU A 221 -1.13 0.44 6.45
C GLU A 221 -1.90 -0.22 7.59
N GLU A 222 -1.69 -1.52 7.78
CA GLU A 222 -2.34 -2.31 8.81
C GLU A 222 -1.46 -3.50 9.18
N MET A 223 -1.48 -3.87 10.46
CA MET A 223 -0.81 -5.06 10.98
C MET A 223 -1.71 -5.82 11.93
N THR A 224 -1.67 -7.14 11.81
CA THR A 224 -2.38 -8.07 12.67
C THR A 224 -1.38 -9.02 13.32
N LEU A 225 -1.43 -9.15 14.64
CA LEU A 225 -0.60 -10.05 15.43
C LEU A 225 -1.46 -11.15 16.04
N ARG A 226 -1.03 -12.41 15.89
CA ARG A 226 -1.72 -13.57 16.43
C ARG A 226 -0.70 -14.52 17.04
N TRP A 227 -0.94 -14.93 18.28
CA TRP A 227 -0.13 -15.98 18.93
C TRP A 227 -0.80 -17.33 18.73
N ASN A 228 -0.04 -18.42 18.83
CA ASN A 228 -0.61 -19.78 18.80
C ASN A 228 -1.44 -20.14 20.03
N ASP A 229 -1.36 -19.36 21.11
CA ASP A 229 -2.20 -19.51 22.29
C ASP A 229 -3.59 -18.92 22.00
N GLU A 230 -4.60 -19.79 21.83
CA GLU A 230 -5.99 -19.37 21.56
C GLU A 230 -6.57 -18.47 22.66
N ALA A 231 -6.00 -18.48 23.87
CA ALA A 231 -6.41 -17.58 24.94
C ALA A 231 -5.92 -16.14 24.74
N GLN A 232 -4.93 -15.92 23.87
CA GLN A 232 -4.43 -14.59 23.56
C GLN A 232 -5.20 -13.97 22.40
N PRO A 233 -5.88 -12.83 22.63
CA PRO A 233 -6.61 -12.14 21.58
C PRO A 233 -5.68 -11.62 20.49
N SER A 234 -6.12 -11.72 19.23
CA SER A 234 -5.44 -11.10 18.11
C SER A 234 -5.42 -9.58 18.27
N ILE A 235 -4.27 -8.95 18.00
CA ILE A 235 -4.14 -7.49 18.03
C ILE A 235 -4.14 -6.98 16.59
N ARG A 236 -5.07 -6.05 16.29
CA ARG A 236 -5.17 -5.42 14.97
C ARG A 236 -4.96 -3.91 15.07
N VAL A 237 -3.96 -3.41 14.35
CA VAL A 237 -3.54 -2.01 14.36
C VAL A 237 -3.51 -1.48 12.93
N ALA A 238 -4.23 -0.38 12.68
CA ALA A 238 -4.03 0.45 11.49
C ALA A 238 -3.03 1.56 11.79
N PHE A 239 -2.25 1.92 10.77
CA PHE A 239 -1.25 2.97 10.87
C PHE A 239 -1.72 4.22 10.15
N GLU A 240 -1.63 5.36 10.84
CA GLU A 240 -1.94 6.67 10.28
C GLU A 240 -0.67 7.50 10.23
N GLU A 241 -0.21 7.86 9.04
CA GLU A 241 0.97 8.70 8.87
C GLU A 241 0.72 10.09 9.48
N SER A 242 1.70 10.58 10.24
CA SER A 242 1.69 11.87 10.90
C SER A 242 3.08 12.51 10.85
N PRO A 243 3.20 13.84 10.97
CA PRO A 243 4.51 14.50 11.04
C PRO A 243 5.38 13.94 12.18
N ALA A 244 6.66 13.67 11.92
CA ALA A 244 7.55 12.96 12.83
C ALA A 244 7.78 13.64 14.20
N ASP A 245 7.57 14.95 14.27
CA ASP A 245 7.63 15.78 15.47
C ASP A 245 6.38 15.64 16.36
N THR A 246 5.26 15.18 15.79
CA THR A 246 3.99 14.96 16.51
C THR A 246 3.86 13.58 17.14
N VAL A 247 4.71 12.63 16.74
CA VAL A 247 4.67 11.24 17.24
C VAL A 247 5.86 11.00 18.18
N SER A 248 5.62 10.51 19.39
CA SER A 248 6.68 10.14 20.34
C SER A 248 7.23 8.74 20.07
N ASP A 249 8.51 8.50 20.40
CA ASP A 249 9.05 7.15 20.51
C ASP A 249 8.33 6.36 21.62
N GLY A 250 8.36 5.03 21.52
CA GLY A 250 7.95 4.14 22.59
C GLY A 250 6.95 3.06 22.19
N VAL A 251 6.46 2.35 23.20
CA VAL A 251 5.59 1.18 23.05
C VAL A 251 4.13 1.62 22.95
N PHE A 252 3.48 1.30 21.84
CA PHE A 252 2.05 1.43 21.69
C PHE A 252 1.34 0.27 22.42
N ARG A 253 0.44 0.61 23.35
CA ARG A 253 -0.29 -0.36 24.16
C ARG A 253 -1.67 -0.58 23.55
N ALA A 254 -1.76 -1.57 22.67
CA ALA A 254 -3.03 -1.97 22.09
C ALA A 254 -3.97 -2.57 23.17
N LEU A 255 -5.22 -2.09 23.23
CA LEU A 255 -6.29 -2.64 24.06
C LEU A 255 -6.95 -3.84 23.37
N PRO A 256 -6.85 -5.07 23.90
CA PRO A 256 -7.38 -6.24 23.20
C PRO A 256 -8.90 -6.28 23.03
N SER A 257 -9.64 -5.47 23.79
CA SER A 257 -11.09 -5.35 23.68
C SER A 257 -11.55 -4.58 22.45
N GLN A 258 -10.64 -3.88 21.74
CA GLN A 258 -10.97 -3.11 20.55
C GLN A 258 -10.65 -3.91 19.29
N ALA A 259 -11.65 -4.11 18.44
CA ALA A 259 -11.53 -4.87 17.19
C ALA A 259 -10.51 -4.26 16.20
N LYS A 260 -10.27 -2.95 16.28
CA LYS A 260 -9.27 -2.23 15.48
C LYS A 260 -8.83 -0.96 16.20
N GLN A 261 -7.53 -0.74 16.26
CA GLN A 261 -6.92 0.45 16.84
C GLN A 261 -6.11 1.20 15.80
N THR A 262 -5.99 2.52 15.97
CA THR A 262 -5.16 3.35 15.10
C THR A 262 -3.95 3.83 15.87
N MET A 263 -2.76 3.57 15.33
CA MET A 263 -1.49 4.04 15.84
C MET A 263 -0.97 5.14 14.90
N PRO A 264 -0.75 6.37 15.39
CA PRO A 264 -0.05 7.38 14.59
C PRO A 264 1.41 6.97 14.43
N VAL A 265 1.93 7.04 13.21
CA VAL A 265 3.32 6.73 12.88
C VAL A 265 3.93 7.84 12.04
N PRO A 266 5.23 8.15 12.19
CA PRO A 266 5.91 9.06 11.27
C PRO A 266 5.85 8.58 9.82
N GLU A 267 5.89 9.50 8.88
CA GLU A 267 6.23 9.17 7.48
C GLU A 267 7.53 8.37 7.41
N HIS A 268 7.67 7.43 6.47
CA HIS A 268 8.82 6.53 6.37
C HIS A 268 9.01 5.58 7.57
N THR A 269 7.92 5.21 8.25
CA THR A 269 7.95 4.10 9.21
C THR A 269 8.01 2.77 8.48
N ILE A 270 8.91 1.88 8.91
CA ILE A 270 9.10 0.53 8.38
C ILE A 270 9.09 -0.42 9.57
N THR A 271 8.44 -1.58 9.43
CA THR A 271 8.54 -2.61 10.47
C THR A 271 9.87 -3.33 10.39
N ASP A 272 10.36 -3.81 11.53
CA ASP A 272 11.57 -4.62 11.62
C ASP A 272 11.58 -5.83 10.66
N LEU A 273 10.45 -6.51 10.51
CA LEU A 273 10.30 -7.64 9.58
C LEU A 273 10.23 -7.19 8.11
N LEU A 274 9.54 -6.08 7.80
CA LEU A 274 9.55 -5.53 6.43
C LEU A 274 10.93 -5.04 6.00
N MET A 275 11.84 -4.73 6.94
CA MET A 275 13.22 -4.35 6.61
C MET A 275 13.95 -5.46 5.83
N PHE A 276 13.58 -6.74 6.02
CA PHE A 276 14.13 -7.85 5.26
C PHE A 276 13.85 -7.71 3.76
N GLU A 277 12.74 -7.08 3.41
CA GLU A 277 12.30 -6.88 2.03
C GLU A 277 12.75 -5.54 1.47
N VAL A 278 12.75 -4.49 2.30
CA VAL A 278 13.24 -3.17 1.91
C VAL A 278 14.72 -3.23 1.54
N VAL A 279 15.55 -3.94 2.32
CA VAL A 279 16.99 -4.01 2.04
C VAL A 279 17.30 -4.69 0.69
N LYS A 280 16.48 -5.65 0.25
CA LYS A 280 16.61 -6.32 -1.06
C LYS A 280 16.39 -5.37 -2.25
N LYS A 281 15.69 -4.25 -2.02
CA LYS A 281 15.39 -3.21 -3.03
C LYS A 281 16.45 -2.11 -3.09
N LEU A 282 17.37 -2.05 -2.11
CA LEU A 282 18.39 -1.02 -2.06
C LEU A 282 19.50 -1.28 -3.08
N SER A 283 20.06 -0.21 -3.63
CA SER A 283 21.19 -0.34 -4.56
C SER A 283 22.50 -0.50 -3.81
N PHE A 284 23.50 -1.12 -4.43
CA PHE A 284 24.88 -1.20 -3.92
C PHE A 284 25.72 0.05 -4.25
N GLU A 285 25.10 1.14 -4.66
CA GLU A 285 25.73 2.46 -4.77
C GLU A 285 25.47 3.21 -3.47
N ARG A 286 26.47 3.93 -2.92
CA ARG A 286 26.46 4.60 -1.60
C ARG A 286 25.10 5.23 -1.24
N GLN A 287 24.26 4.44 -0.58
CA GLN A 287 22.92 4.82 -0.17
C GLN A 287 22.85 4.81 1.35
N THR A 288 22.25 5.88 1.86
CA THR A 288 21.76 5.96 3.23
C THR A 288 20.24 5.99 3.17
N LEU A 289 19.58 5.02 3.79
CA LEU A 289 18.14 5.03 3.98
C LEU A 289 17.85 5.58 5.38
N SER A 290 17.09 6.68 5.46
CA SER A 290 16.57 7.18 6.73
C SER A 290 15.14 6.69 6.92
N TYR A 291 14.81 6.20 8.11
CA TYR A 291 13.51 5.61 8.42
C TYR A 291 13.20 5.67 9.92
N HIS A 292 11.95 5.35 10.25
CA HIS A 292 11.51 5.08 11.62
C HIS A 292 11.23 3.59 11.74
N LEU A 293 11.72 2.94 12.79
CA LEU A 293 11.59 1.50 12.99
C LEU A 293 10.41 1.22 13.91
N LEU A 294 9.48 0.38 13.47
CA LEU A 294 8.46 -0.22 14.34
C LEU A 294 8.85 -1.67 14.63
N GLU A 295 9.17 -1.99 15.87
CA GLU A 295 9.41 -3.38 16.28
C GLU A 295 8.06 -4.10 16.36
N SER A 296 7.82 -5.02 15.43
CA SER A 296 6.47 -5.52 15.15
C SER A 296 5.85 -6.18 16.39
N ALA A 297 6.57 -7.08 17.04
CA ALA A 297 6.08 -7.86 18.17
C ALA A 297 5.77 -7.02 19.41
N GLU A 298 6.49 -5.91 19.61
CA GLU A 298 6.35 -5.04 20.77
C GLU A 298 5.49 -3.80 20.48
N LEU A 299 5.18 -3.52 19.22
CA LEU A 299 4.63 -2.25 18.76
C LEU A 299 5.45 -1.05 19.28
N ASN A 300 6.78 -1.21 19.27
CA ASN A 300 7.72 -0.22 19.80
C ASN A 300 8.29 0.65 18.68
N LEU A 301 7.90 1.92 18.65
CA LEU A 301 8.37 2.88 17.66
C LEU A 301 9.70 3.50 18.10
N LYS A 302 10.70 3.43 17.20
CA LYS A 302 12.02 4.04 17.36
C LYS A 302 12.31 4.94 16.16
N LYS A 303 12.40 6.25 16.37
CA LYS A 303 12.61 7.20 15.28
C LYS A 303 14.08 7.37 14.87
N ASN A 304 14.25 8.03 13.72
CA ASN A 304 15.54 8.56 13.23
C ASN A 304 16.64 7.50 13.05
N LYS A 305 16.24 6.33 12.55
CA LYS A 305 17.16 5.28 12.17
C LYS A 305 17.76 5.58 10.80
N LYS A 306 18.96 5.06 10.60
CA LYS A 306 19.69 5.17 9.33
C LYS A 306 20.33 3.83 9.03
N LEU A 307 20.12 3.34 7.82
CA LEU A 307 20.74 2.15 7.27
C LEU A 307 21.73 2.60 6.18
N GLU A 308 22.98 2.18 6.30
CA GLU A 308 24.06 2.58 5.39
C GLU A 308 24.68 1.38 4.71
N TYR A 309 24.96 1.52 3.41
CA TYR A 309 25.73 0.54 2.67
C TYR A 309 27.22 0.61 3.05
N MET A 310 27.76 -0.49 3.55
CA MET A 310 29.12 -0.60 4.08
C MET A 310 30.14 -1.14 3.07
N GLY A 311 29.71 -1.46 1.85
CA GLY A 311 30.55 -2.14 0.87
C GLY A 311 30.41 -3.66 0.91
N GLN A 312 31.31 -4.34 0.22
CA GLN A 312 31.48 -5.78 0.37
C GLN A 312 32.13 -6.10 1.72
N ASP A 313 31.60 -7.11 2.40
CA ASP A 313 32.11 -7.55 3.69
C ASP A 313 33.46 -8.28 3.53
N GLN A 314 34.44 -7.93 4.36
CA GLN A 314 35.78 -8.51 4.29
C GLN A 314 35.84 -9.92 4.88
N ASP A 315 34.97 -10.22 5.84
CA ASP A 315 34.93 -11.49 6.55
C ASP A 315 34.03 -12.51 5.83
N ILE A 316 33.01 -12.01 5.10
CA ILE A 316 32.07 -12.84 4.35
C ILE A 316 32.17 -12.53 2.86
N LYS A 317 33.05 -13.26 2.17
CA LYS A 317 33.34 -13.06 0.75
C LYS A 317 32.07 -13.01 -0.11
N ASN A 318 32.06 -12.09 -1.07
CA ASN A 318 31.01 -11.87 -2.07
C ASN A 318 29.66 -11.39 -1.51
N LEU A 319 29.60 -10.93 -0.26
CA LEU A 319 28.37 -10.35 0.30
C LEU A 319 28.50 -8.85 0.47
N HIS A 320 27.45 -8.15 0.09
CA HIS A 320 27.23 -6.72 0.30
C HIS A 320 26.57 -6.51 1.67
N ARG A 321 27.11 -5.60 2.48
CA ARG A 321 26.60 -5.35 3.83
C ARG A 321 25.91 -4.00 3.94
N PHE A 322 24.72 -3.99 4.53
CA PHE A 322 24.06 -2.80 5.06
C PHE A 322 24.05 -2.84 6.58
N THR A 323 24.21 -1.71 7.24
CA THR A 323 24.32 -1.64 8.70
C THR A 323 23.59 -0.42 9.24
N GLU A 324 22.80 -0.59 10.29
CA GLU A 324 22.20 0.54 11.00
C GLU A 324 23.29 1.34 11.71
N THR A 325 23.26 2.68 11.69
CA THR A 325 24.38 3.47 12.28
C THR A 325 24.24 3.78 13.77
N THR A 326 23.17 3.35 14.45
CA THR A 326 22.92 3.65 15.87
C THR A 326 23.58 2.65 16.84
N VAL A 327 23.44 2.81 18.18
CA VAL A 327 24.26 2.09 19.20
C VAL A 327 24.00 0.56 19.31
N ARG A 328 23.08 0.00 18.53
CA ARG A 328 22.87 -1.46 18.39
C ARG A 328 22.52 -1.74 16.94
N GLN A 329 23.50 -2.21 16.17
CA GLN A 329 23.47 -2.14 14.72
C GLN A 329 22.98 -3.45 14.11
N ALA A 330 21.70 -3.50 13.75
CA ALA A 330 21.26 -4.53 12.84
C ALA A 330 22.09 -4.46 11.55
N SER A 331 22.49 -5.61 11.03
CA SER A 331 23.31 -5.72 9.83
C SER A 331 22.71 -6.75 8.90
N TYR A 332 22.72 -6.46 7.60
CA TYR A 332 22.05 -7.22 6.56
C TYR A 332 23.08 -7.55 5.49
N TRP A 333 23.20 -8.82 5.12
CA TRP A 333 24.13 -9.28 4.09
C TRP A 333 23.37 -9.85 2.89
N LEU A 334 23.67 -9.29 1.72
CA LEU A 334 23.04 -9.65 0.46
C LEU A 334 24.09 -10.19 -0.53
N ASP A 335 23.70 -11.09 -1.41
CA ASP A 335 24.53 -11.49 -2.54
C ASP A 335 24.53 -10.44 -3.66
N GLU A 336 25.32 -10.66 -4.72
CA GLU A 336 25.39 -9.77 -5.89
C GLU A 336 24.05 -9.61 -6.63
N LYS A 337 23.08 -10.51 -6.40
CA LYS A 337 21.74 -10.47 -6.99
C LYS A 337 20.72 -9.76 -6.10
N GLY A 338 21.13 -9.25 -4.93
CA GLY A 338 20.23 -8.61 -3.97
C GLY A 338 19.42 -9.60 -3.13
N ARG A 339 19.80 -10.88 -3.07
CA ARG A 339 19.15 -11.85 -2.18
C ARG A 339 19.68 -11.69 -0.76
N LEU A 340 18.78 -11.52 0.21
CA LEU A 340 19.15 -11.44 1.62
C LEU A 340 19.52 -12.83 2.15
N LEU A 341 20.78 -12.99 2.59
CA LEU A 341 21.30 -14.27 3.07
C LEU A 341 21.45 -14.33 4.59
N ARG A 342 21.68 -13.18 5.23
CA ARG A 342 21.89 -13.12 6.68
C ARG A 342 21.43 -11.78 7.22
N VAL A 343 20.80 -11.82 8.39
CA VAL A 343 20.53 -10.65 9.21
C VAL A 343 21.12 -10.89 10.58
N ARG A 344 22.01 -10.02 11.03
CA ARG A 344 22.41 -9.95 12.43
C ARG A 344 21.54 -8.88 13.05
N TRP A 345 20.58 -9.29 13.85
CA TRP A 345 19.57 -8.41 14.40
C TRP A 345 20.13 -7.60 15.57
N ASP A 346 20.90 -8.25 16.44
CA ASP A 346 21.68 -7.61 17.49
C ASP A 346 23.00 -8.38 17.75
N ARG A 347 23.56 -8.31 18.98
CA ARG A 347 24.87 -8.90 19.27
C ARG A 347 24.85 -10.43 19.23
N ASP A 348 23.74 -11.03 19.64
CA ASP A 348 23.57 -12.46 19.89
C ASP A 348 22.55 -13.10 18.94
N LYS A 349 21.65 -12.31 18.34
CA LYS A 349 20.56 -12.77 17.49
C LYS A 349 20.88 -12.64 16.01
N GLU A 350 20.67 -13.71 15.27
CA GLU A 350 20.80 -13.70 13.82
C GLU A 350 19.76 -14.57 13.11
N PHE A 351 19.47 -14.18 11.87
CA PHE A 351 18.66 -14.90 10.91
C PHE A 351 19.57 -15.31 9.75
N ILE A 352 19.53 -16.57 9.35
CA ILE A 352 20.30 -17.08 8.22
C ILE A 352 19.33 -17.73 7.24
N LEU A 353 19.38 -17.29 5.98
CA LEU A 353 18.54 -17.84 4.93
C LEU A 353 18.75 -19.37 4.84
N SER A 354 17.65 -20.09 4.73
CA SER A 354 17.58 -21.54 4.82
C SER A 354 16.54 -22.10 3.85
N VAL A 355 16.35 -23.40 3.94
CA VAL A 355 15.21 -24.12 3.35
C VAL A 355 14.25 -24.54 4.47
N ARG A 356 13.01 -24.83 4.07
CA ARG A 356 11.93 -25.23 4.98
C ARG A 356 12.33 -26.42 5.86
N GLU A 357 12.88 -27.47 5.26
CA GLU A 357 13.18 -28.73 5.95
C GLU A 357 14.18 -28.51 7.10
N ALA A 358 15.22 -27.71 6.85
CA ALA A 358 16.22 -27.38 7.87
C ALA A 358 15.66 -26.44 8.96
N ALA A 359 14.69 -25.58 8.62
CA ALA A 359 14.05 -24.68 9.57
C ALA A 359 13.04 -25.39 10.48
N GLU A 360 12.31 -26.36 9.94
CA GLU A 360 11.36 -27.17 10.69
C GLU A 360 12.06 -28.23 11.56
N ALA A 361 13.20 -28.80 11.12
CA ALA A 361 13.96 -29.80 11.87
C ALA A 361 14.40 -29.32 13.27
N ILE A 362 14.64 -28.02 13.47
CA ILE A 362 14.99 -27.45 14.79
C ILE A 362 13.89 -27.69 15.83
N LEU A 363 12.64 -27.85 15.39
CA LEU A 363 11.53 -28.10 16.30
C LEU A 363 11.52 -29.55 16.80
N GLU A 364 12.13 -30.48 16.07
CA GLU A 364 12.18 -31.92 16.37
C GLU A 364 13.35 -32.31 17.29
N GLU A 365 14.44 -31.51 17.31
CA GLU A 365 15.65 -31.69 18.14
C GLU A 365 15.49 -31.13 19.56
#